data_AF-A0A923CT58-F1
#
_entry.id   AF-A0A923CT58-F1
#
_cell.length_a   1.000
_cell.length_b   1.000
_cell.length_c   1.000
_cell.angle_alpha   90.00
_cell.angle_beta   90.00
_cell.angle_gamma   90.00
#
_symmetry.space_group_name_H-M   'P 1'
#
loop_
_entity.id
_entity.type
_entity.pdbx_description
1 polymer ?
#
loop_
_entity_poly.entity_id
_entity_poly.type
_entity_poly.pdbx_seq_one_letter_code
_entity_poly.pdbx_strand_id
1 'polypeptide(L)'
;MKNVHGVVKEKKCEACHLRHGKIPKLLLKKEINQGCLTCHEKEKIGMNQAKVHSSLINGKCTDCHNPHASQTNNLLKQEGRELCFQCHNKNDYNKKTIHKALQEKECKECHSPHGSNQANLLRKKELLLCATCHDASQAAFKKAHDGYPVETSTCITCHNPHSSSQPKLLKTSAHDAVTKINCEKCHNAPTSGQPFQTIAKDQNLCLQCHKLNELKAAGGIEHLPFQKGKCTSCHNPHSSENPALLVKNGNQLCFTCHAEKGAKVANTHKPVQGEKGCLACHGSHSASNPKLLLKKEKDLCVSCHIKTKENLKISEPHKPFTDNNCIACHNSHGSNFKDMLKDKQDTLCYKCHFDAEQKFTKTTTHKPVIDGNCSSCHRSHGSERKKLLMADPGGSQLCIKCHEELIKIPVTGSNHEAFKTGQCLKCHDVHGSNIEGMIKNKQGFLCFSCHGTDAVEKIPNVKSKHAPFVKGECTECHSPHKSKFSNLLMTDYPDICLSCHKDLKAQMDSKEPPSSQTPKTPISSDTKTPLKDSDSKIYLHAPSELNKCHTCHKPHFSAEPALIVKPIQQLCETCHNLQTNSFKDAHIQIDAKIMDCRKCHAPHTSQSPKFFKENVHKPFAEKACKACHTSE
;
A
#
# COMPACT_ATOMS: atom_id res chain seq x y z
N MET A 1 -11.48 7.37 -47.62
CA MET A 1 -12.43 6.37 -47.10
C MET A 1 -13.58 6.27 -48.08
N LYS A 2 -13.89 5.07 -48.58
CA LYS A 2 -14.92 4.82 -49.59
C LYS A 2 -16.34 5.11 -49.10
N ASN A 3 -16.61 4.86 -47.83
CA ASN A 3 -17.90 5.08 -47.18
C ASN A 3 -17.76 6.12 -46.07
N VAL A 4 -18.58 7.15 -46.10
CA VAL A 4 -18.58 8.24 -45.10
C VAL A 4 -19.95 8.32 -44.45
N HIS A 5 -19.99 8.48 -43.14
CA HIS A 5 -21.25 8.61 -42.39
C HIS A 5 -22.03 9.84 -42.87
N GLY A 6 -23.35 9.72 -43.06
CA GLY A 6 -24.18 10.79 -43.64
C GLY A 6 -24.01 12.15 -42.96
N VAL A 7 -24.06 12.16 -41.62
CA VAL A 7 -23.81 13.37 -40.80
C VAL A 7 -22.45 14.03 -41.07
N VAL A 8 -21.40 13.23 -41.30
CA VAL A 8 -20.05 13.73 -41.62
C VAL A 8 -19.98 14.23 -43.05
N LYS A 9 -20.60 13.51 -43.99
CA LYS A 9 -20.71 13.93 -45.40
C LYS A 9 -21.42 15.27 -45.55
N GLU A 10 -22.45 15.50 -44.72
CA GLU A 10 -23.22 16.74 -44.64
C GLU A 10 -22.56 17.83 -43.78
N LYS A 11 -21.36 17.58 -43.22
CA LYS A 11 -20.62 18.50 -42.33
C LYS A 11 -21.40 18.93 -41.07
N LYS A 12 -22.35 18.13 -40.60
CA LYS A 12 -23.15 18.38 -39.38
C LYS A 12 -22.44 17.87 -38.12
N CYS A 13 -21.20 18.29 -37.92
CA CYS A 13 -20.34 17.78 -36.82
C CYS A 13 -20.97 18.00 -35.44
N GLU A 14 -21.71 19.10 -35.27
CA GLU A 14 -22.39 19.46 -34.02
C GLU A 14 -23.57 18.54 -33.69
N ALA A 15 -23.99 17.63 -34.57
CA ALA A 15 -25.00 16.64 -34.22
C ALA A 15 -24.50 15.72 -33.09
N CYS A 16 -23.21 15.39 -33.09
CA CYS A 16 -22.59 14.50 -32.10
C CYS A 16 -21.57 15.20 -31.20
N HIS A 17 -20.90 16.25 -31.71
CA HIS A 17 -19.84 16.95 -30.99
C HIS A 17 -20.31 18.27 -30.37
N LEU A 18 -19.72 18.65 -29.23
CA LEU A 18 -19.81 19.99 -28.67
C LEU A 18 -18.79 20.89 -29.37
N ARG A 19 -19.18 22.13 -29.71
CA ARG A 19 -18.23 23.15 -30.17
C ARG A 19 -17.30 23.50 -29.01
N HIS A 20 -15.99 23.36 -29.20
CA HIS A 20 -15.01 23.45 -28.09
C HIS A 20 -14.00 24.60 -28.18
N GLY A 21 -14.31 25.71 -28.85
CA GLY A 21 -13.55 26.99 -28.73
C GLY A 21 -12.01 26.85 -28.74
N LYS A 22 -11.34 27.56 -27.82
CA LYS A 22 -9.86 27.61 -27.65
C LYS A 22 -9.22 26.38 -26.96
N ILE A 23 -10.01 25.41 -26.49
CA ILE A 23 -9.49 24.22 -25.78
C ILE A 23 -9.56 23.02 -26.73
N PRO A 24 -8.44 22.35 -27.05
CA PRO A 24 -8.39 21.28 -28.04
C PRO A 24 -8.85 19.95 -27.43
N LYS A 25 -10.10 19.89 -26.96
CA LYS A 25 -10.70 18.66 -26.45
C LYS A 25 -12.00 18.38 -27.20
N LEU A 26 -11.98 17.33 -28.03
CA LEU A 26 -13.19 16.79 -28.64
C LEU A 26 -14.09 16.22 -27.53
N LEU A 27 -15.25 16.84 -27.34
CA LEU A 27 -16.26 16.41 -26.39
C LEU A 27 -17.52 15.99 -27.16
N LEU A 28 -18.08 14.83 -26.80
CA LEU A 28 -19.34 14.35 -27.34
C LEU A 28 -20.51 14.95 -26.55
N LYS A 29 -21.64 15.19 -27.23
CA LYS A 29 -22.89 15.67 -26.59
C LYS A 29 -23.54 14.63 -25.68
N LYS A 30 -23.33 13.35 -25.97
CA LYS A 30 -23.83 12.20 -25.22
C LYS A 30 -22.75 11.12 -25.24
N GLU A 31 -22.86 10.17 -24.32
CA GLU A 31 -22.10 8.92 -24.41
C GLU A 31 -22.26 8.28 -25.79
N ILE A 32 -21.16 7.78 -26.35
CA ILE A 32 -21.06 7.47 -27.79
C ILE A 32 -22.20 6.57 -28.29
N ASN A 33 -22.55 5.52 -27.56
CA ASN A 33 -23.61 4.58 -27.94
C ASN A 33 -25.01 5.18 -27.78
N GLN A 34 -25.24 5.99 -26.75
CA GLN A 34 -26.51 6.71 -26.59
C GLN A 34 -26.69 7.72 -27.73
N GLY A 35 -25.60 8.34 -28.19
CA GLY A 35 -25.58 9.17 -29.38
C GLY A 35 -25.96 8.41 -30.65
N CYS A 36 -25.42 7.21 -30.87
CA CYS A 36 -25.82 6.38 -32.03
C CYS A 36 -27.33 6.07 -32.03
N LEU A 37 -27.87 5.73 -30.86
CA LEU A 37 -29.26 5.30 -30.71
C LEU A 37 -30.29 6.44 -30.83
N THR A 38 -29.87 7.70 -30.93
CA THR A 38 -30.81 8.79 -31.26
C THR A 38 -31.28 8.73 -32.70
N CYS A 39 -30.50 8.09 -33.59
CA CYS A 39 -30.80 7.97 -35.00
C CYS A 39 -30.93 6.51 -35.46
N HIS A 40 -30.30 5.56 -34.75
CA HIS A 40 -30.39 4.13 -35.04
C HIS A 40 -31.32 3.44 -34.05
N GLU A 41 -32.57 3.21 -34.45
CA GLU A 41 -33.58 2.52 -33.65
C GLU A 41 -33.14 1.10 -33.29
N LYS A 42 -33.27 0.73 -32.01
CA LYS A 42 -32.84 -0.56 -31.46
C LYS A 42 -33.51 -1.74 -32.16
N GLU A 43 -34.78 -1.58 -32.50
CA GLU A 43 -35.62 -2.57 -33.16
C GLU A 43 -35.10 -2.88 -34.56
N LYS A 44 -34.72 -1.84 -35.32
CA LYS A 44 -34.20 -1.97 -36.69
C LYS A 44 -32.84 -2.65 -36.75
N ILE A 45 -32.05 -2.56 -35.67
CA ILE A 45 -30.72 -3.16 -35.59
C ILE A 45 -30.71 -4.50 -34.82
N GLY A 46 -31.87 -5.03 -34.42
CA GLY A 46 -31.99 -6.35 -33.77
C GLY A 46 -31.61 -6.38 -32.30
N MET A 47 -31.52 -5.22 -31.64
CA MET A 47 -31.24 -5.12 -30.19
C MET A 47 -32.45 -5.41 -29.30
N ASN A 48 -33.63 -5.60 -29.89
CA ASN A 48 -34.86 -6.00 -29.21
C ASN A 48 -35.09 -7.53 -29.18
N GLN A 49 -34.18 -8.31 -29.78
CA GLN A 49 -34.32 -9.76 -29.85
C GLN A 49 -33.90 -10.46 -28.55
N ALA A 50 -34.36 -11.69 -28.35
CA ALA A 50 -34.18 -12.40 -27.08
C ALA A 50 -32.70 -12.63 -26.70
N LYS A 51 -31.80 -12.73 -27.68
CA LYS A 51 -30.36 -12.81 -27.48
C LYS A 51 -29.69 -11.69 -28.27
N VAL A 52 -28.93 -10.85 -27.59
CA VAL A 52 -28.16 -9.75 -28.17
C VAL A 52 -26.69 -10.02 -27.97
N HIS A 53 -25.87 -9.67 -28.96
CA HIS A 53 -24.42 -9.82 -28.88
C HIS A 53 -23.86 -9.04 -27.68
N SER A 54 -22.96 -9.65 -26.91
CA SER A 54 -22.45 -9.07 -25.66
C SER A 54 -21.80 -7.70 -25.85
N SER A 55 -21.08 -7.48 -26.96
CA SER A 55 -20.52 -6.16 -27.31
C SER A 55 -21.59 -5.07 -27.45
N LEU A 56 -22.78 -5.41 -27.94
CA LEU A 56 -23.90 -4.46 -28.05
C LEU A 56 -24.54 -4.20 -26.69
N ILE A 57 -24.72 -5.23 -25.85
CA ILE A 57 -25.22 -5.09 -24.48
C ILE A 57 -24.32 -4.15 -23.67
N ASN A 58 -23.00 -4.26 -23.85
CA ASN A 58 -22.02 -3.42 -23.17
C ASN A 58 -21.83 -2.03 -23.78
N GLY A 59 -22.63 -1.66 -24.80
CA GLY A 59 -22.51 -0.38 -25.47
C GLY A 59 -21.11 -0.21 -26.08
N LYS A 60 -20.72 -1.09 -27.00
CA LYS A 60 -19.44 -0.95 -27.70
C LYS A 60 -19.64 -0.95 -29.21
N CYS A 61 -20.52 -0.08 -29.70
CA CYS A 61 -20.83 0.04 -31.12
C CYS A 61 -19.57 0.33 -31.95
N THR A 62 -18.65 1.13 -31.38
CA THR A 62 -17.40 1.50 -32.03
C THR A 62 -16.32 0.42 -32.01
N ASP A 63 -16.53 -0.73 -31.37
CA ASP A 63 -15.59 -1.86 -31.50
C ASP A 63 -15.66 -2.41 -32.93
N CYS A 64 -16.87 -2.39 -33.53
CA CYS A 64 -17.09 -2.89 -34.88
C CYS A 64 -17.24 -1.76 -35.92
N HIS A 65 -17.84 -0.63 -35.54
CA HIS A 65 -18.13 0.47 -36.47
C HIS A 65 -17.15 1.65 -36.31
N ASN A 66 -16.89 2.36 -37.40
CA ASN A 66 -16.25 3.66 -37.40
C ASN A 66 -17.31 4.75 -37.60
N PRO A 67 -17.57 5.63 -36.62
CA PRO A 67 -18.66 6.59 -36.69
C PRO A 67 -18.43 7.71 -37.71
N HIS A 68 -17.22 7.87 -38.25
CA HIS A 68 -16.93 8.92 -39.23
C HIS A 68 -16.92 8.40 -40.65
N ALA A 69 -16.08 7.39 -40.92
CA ALA A 69 -15.89 6.85 -42.25
C ALA A 69 -15.18 5.50 -42.20
N SER A 70 -15.38 4.65 -43.19
CA SER A 70 -14.64 3.41 -43.38
C SER A 70 -14.40 3.10 -44.86
N GLN A 71 -13.46 2.20 -45.16
CA GLN A 71 -13.34 1.62 -46.49
C GLN A 71 -14.42 0.59 -46.79
N THR A 72 -15.07 0.05 -45.76
CA THR A 72 -16.01 -1.07 -45.87
C THR A 72 -17.47 -0.59 -45.78
N ASN A 73 -18.40 -1.41 -46.25
CA ASN A 73 -19.83 -1.12 -46.18
C ASN A 73 -20.33 -1.05 -44.72
N ASN A 74 -21.42 -0.30 -44.48
CA ASN A 74 -22.00 -0.09 -43.14
C ASN A 74 -21.01 0.46 -42.10
N LEU A 75 -19.95 1.11 -42.57
CA LEU A 75 -18.91 1.72 -41.75
C LEU A 75 -18.20 0.73 -40.80
N LEU A 76 -18.06 -0.54 -41.19
CA LEU A 76 -17.36 -1.53 -40.37
C LEU A 76 -15.85 -1.27 -40.37
N LYS A 77 -15.14 -1.57 -39.29
CA LYS A 77 -13.69 -1.36 -39.22
C LYS A 77 -12.88 -2.30 -40.11
N GLN A 78 -13.43 -3.46 -40.43
CA GLN A 78 -12.82 -4.52 -41.24
C GLN A 78 -13.89 -5.22 -42.07
N GLU A 79 -13.47 -5.91 -43.14
CA GLU A 79 -14.38 -6.69 -44.00
C GLU A 79 -14.52 -8.14 -43.54
N GLY A 80 -15.73 -8.68 -43.73
CA GLY A 80 -16.03 -10.08 -43.52
C GLY A 80 -15.66 -10.60 -42.12
N ARG A 81 -15.17 -11.84 -42.07
CA ARG A 81 -14.75 -12.53 -40.84
C ARG A 81 -13.62 -11.87 -40.05
N GLU A 82 -12.77 -11.07 -40.70
CA GLU A 82 -11.64 -10.41 -40.01
C GLU A 82 -12.13 -9.38 -38.98
N LEU A 83 -13.34 -8.83 -39.16
CA LEU A 83 -14.00 -8.02 -38.14
C LEU A 83 -14.28 -8.83 -36.86
N CYS A 84 -14.79 -10.05 -37.00
CA CYS A 84 -15.11 -10.92 -35.88
C CYS A 84 -13.85 -11.36 -35.13
N PHE A 85 -12.76 -11.59 -35.86
CA PHE A 85 -11.48 -12.02 -35.27
C PHE A 85 -10.75 -10.93 -34.48
N GLN A 86 -11.26 -9.69 -34.46
CA GLN A 86 -10.79 -8.68 -33.50
C GLN A 86 -11.08 -9.07 -32.05
N CYS A 87 -12.07 -9.94 -31.82
CA CYS A 87 -12.43 -10.43 -30.49
C CYS A 87 -12.44 -11.97 -30.40
N HIS A 88 -12.74 -12.66 -31.50
CA HIS A 88 -12.77 -14.12 -31.56
C HIS A 88 -11.41 -14.67 -31.99
N ASN A 89 -10.92 -15.72 -31.33
CA ASN A 89 -9.62 -16.30 -31.68
C ASN A 89 -9.71 -17.04 -33.02
N LYS A 90 -9.01 -16.52 -34.04
CA LYS A 90 -8.97 -17.07 -35.40
C LYS A 90 -8.57 -18.55 -35.44
N ASN A 91 -7.73 -19.02 -34.51
CA ASN A 91 -7.27 -20.41 -34.49
C ASN A 91 -8.38 -21.41 -34.15
N ASP A 92 -9.42 -20.99 -33.41
CA ASP A 92 -10.54 -21.86 -33.05
C ASP A 92 -11.41 -22.22 -34.26
N TYR A 93 -11.32 -21.43 -35.33
CA TYR A 93 -12.10 -21.59 -36.57
C TYR A 93 -11.26 -22.12 -37.75
N ASN A 94 -9.95 -22.27 -37.56
CA ASN A 94 -9.01 -22.72 -38.59
C ASN A 94 -8.24 -23.97 -38.13
N LYS A 95 -8.96 -24.94 -37.54
CA LYS A 95 -8.41 -26.26 -37.20
C LYS A 95 -8.21 -27.12 -38.46
N LYS A 96 -7.66 -28.33 -38.30
CA LYS A 96 -7.29 -29.26 -39.39
C LYS A 96 -8.40 -29.49 -40.43
N THR A 97 -9.63 -29.66 -39.99
CA THR A 97 -10.82 -29.82 -40.84
C THR A 97 -11.71 -28.62 -40.63
N ILE A 98 -11.83 -27.78 -41.65
CA ILE A 98 -12.67 -26.58 -41.64
C ILE A 98 -13.98 -26.91 -42.33
N HIS A 99 -15.10 -26.46 -41.77
CA HIS A 99 -16.38 -26.60 -42.43
C HIS A 99 -16.35 -25.76 -43.71
N LYS A 100 -16.64 -26.40 -44.84
CA LYS A 100 -16.70 -25.76 -46.17
C LYS A 100 -17.53 -24.46 -46.18
N ALA A 101 -18.64 -24.42 -45.42
CA ALA A 101 -19.44 -23.22 -45.24
C ALA A 101 -18.64 -22.02 -44.68
N LEU A 102 -17.62 -22.22 -43.83
CA LEU A 102 -16.76 -21.13 -43.34
C LEU A 102 -15.68 -20.70 -44.35
N GLN A 103 -15.33 -21.59 -45.29
CA GLN A 103 -14.35 -21.27 -46.33
C GLN A 103 -15.01 -20.47 -47.46
N GLU A 104 -16.23 -20.85 -47.84
CA GLU A 104 -16.95 -20.27 -48.98
C GLU A 104 -17.92 -19.16 -48.60
N LYS A 105 -18.39 -19.12 -47.33
CA LYS A 105 -19.35 -18.14 -46.85
C LYS A 105 -18.85 -17.39 -45.62
N GLU A 106 -19.50 -16.28 -45.34
CA GLU A 106 -19.23 -15.42 -44.18
C GLU A 106 -19.93 -15.93 -42.91
N CYS A 107 -19.39 -15.61 -41.73
CA CYS A 107 -20.01 -15.98 -40.44
C CYS A 107 -21.49 -15.54 -40.33
N LYS A 108 -21.82 -14.43 -41.00
CA LYS A 108 -23.18 -13.86 -41.05
C LYS A 108 -24.20 -14.72 -41.80
N GLU A 109 -23.79 -15.80 -42.46
CA GLU A 109 -24.72 -16.76 -43.07
C GLU A 109 -25.48 -17.53 -41.98
N CYS A 110 -24.76 -17.95 -40.95
CA CYS A 110 -25.33 -18.71 -39.83
C CYS A 110 -25.69 -17.81 -38.66
N HIS A 111 -24.90 -16.76 -38.41
CA HIS A 111 -25.06 -15.85 -37.28
C HIS A 111 -25.66 -14.51 -37.67
N SER A 112 -26.36 -13.90 -36.73
CA SER A 112 -26.75 -12.50 -36.78
C SER A 112 -25.84 -11.69 -35.84
N PRO A 113 -25.05 -10.73 -36.36
CA PRO A 113 -23.98 -10.08 -35.59
C PRO A 113 -24.48 -9.17 -34.46
N HIS A 114 -25.75 -8.73 -34.51
CA HIS A 114 -26.33 -7.87 -33.47
C HIS A 114 -27.19 -8.63 -32.47
N GLY A 115 -28.12 -9.45 -32.96
CA GLY A 115 -29.08 -10.17 -32.13
C GLY A 115 -29.79 -11.26 -32.90
N SER A 116 -30.35 -12.25 -32.20
CA SER A 116 -31.33 -13.18 -32.75
C SER A 116 -32.22 -13.75 -31.65
N ASN A 117 -33.31 -14.42 -32.03
CA ASN A 117 -34.16 -15.14 -31.07
C ASN A 117 -33.62 -16.53 -30.70
N GLN A 118 -32.44 -16.90 -31.19
CA GLN A 118 -31.85 -18.22 -31.03
C GLN A 118 -30.57 -18.14 -30.19
N ALA A 119 -30.21 -19.24 -29.53
CA ALA A 119 -28.93 -19.37 -28.84
C ALA A 119 -27.76 -19.13 -29.82
N ASN A 120 -26.64 -18.62 -29.31
CA ASN A 120 -25.43 -18.33 -30.09
C ASN A 120 -25.69 -17.40 -31.31
N LEU A 121 -26.74 -16.59 -31.25
CA LEU A 121 -27.12 -15.64 -32.29
C LEU A 121 -27.37 -16.29 -33.66
N LEU A 122 -27.83 -17.54 -33.69
CA LEU A 122 -28.15 -18.23 -34.95
C LEU A 122 -29.34 -17.55 -35.66
N ARG A 123 -29.32 -17.51 -36.99
CA ARG A 123 -30.41 -16.94 -37.79
C ARG A 123 -31.68 -17.78 -37.78
N LYS A 124 -31.55 -19.10 -37.57
CA LYS A 124 -32.64 -20.07 -37.49
C LYS A 124 -32.37 -21.03 -36.33
N LYS A 125 -33.38 -21.82 -35.95
CA LYS A 125 -33.17 -22.96 -35.03
C LYS A 125 -32.07 -23.87 -35.59
N GLU A 126 -31.21 -24.41 -34.74
CA GLU A 126 -30.00 -25.14 -35.13
C GLU A 126 -30.27 -26.25 -36.17
N LEU A 127 -31.18 -27.17 -35.88
CA LEU A 127 -31.55 -28.24 -36.82
C LEU A 127 -32.02 -27.71 -38.19
N LEU A 128 -32.89 -26.69 -38.19
CA LEU A 128 -33.40 -26.09 -39.43
C LEU A 128 -32.32 -25.34 -40.20
N LEU A 129 -31.33 -24.78 -39.51
CA LEU A 129 -30.20 -24.08 -40.12
C LEU A 129 -29.27 -25.07 -40.81
N CYS A 130 -28.92 -26.17 -40.13
CA CYS A 130 -28.10 -27.23 -40.72
C CYS A 130 -28.82 -27.86 -41.92
N ALA A 131 -30.13 -28.10 -41.80
CA ALA A 131 -30.95 -28.71 -42.84
C ALA A 131 -31.06 -27.87 -44.14
N THR A 132 -30.70 -26.59 -44.15
CA THR A 132 -30.68 -25.81 -45.40
C THR A 132 -29.58 -26.24 -46.36
N CYS A 133 -28.57 -26.97 -45.86
CA CYS A 133 -27.46 -27.47 -46.67
C CYS A 133 -27.20 -28.97 -46.47
N HIS A 134 -27.60 -29.55 -45.32
CA HIS A 134 -27.44 -30.96 -45.00
C HIS A 134 -28.79 -31.68 -45.05
N ASP A 135 -28.98 -32.51 -46.06
CA ASP A 135 -30.21 -33.29 -46.21
C ASP A 135 -30.06 -34.67 -45.54
N ALA A 136 -30.75 -34.83 -44.42
CA ALA A 136 -30.76 -36.07 -43.64
C ALA A 136 -31.47 -37.23 -44.33
N SER A 137 -32.27 -36.97 -45.38
CA SER A 137 -32.94 -38.03 -46.13
C SER A 137 -31.98 -38.82 -47.03
N GLN A 138 -30.82 -38.24 -47.35
CA GLN A 138 -29.86 -38.85 -48.26
C GLN A 138 -29.30 -40.17 -47.73
N ALA A 139 -29.21 -41.18 -48.60
CA ALA A 139 -28.63 -42.48 -48.25
C ALA A 139 -27.19 -42.38 -47.72
N ALA A 140 -26.39 -41.46 -48.27
CA ALA A 140 -25.04 -41.19 -47.80
C ALA A 140 -25.01 -40.66 -46.36
N PHE A 141 -25.98 -39.80 -45.97
CA PHE A 141 -26.11 -39.30 -44.61
C PHE A 141 -26.48 -40.42 -43.64
N LYS A 142 -27.48 -41.24 -43.98
CA LYS A 142 -27.91 -42.38 -43.17
C LYS A 142 -26.77 -43.37 -42.98
N LYS A 143 -26.04 -43.72 -44.05
CA LYS A 143 -24.87 -44.59 -43.99
C LYS A 143 -23.75 -44.01 -43.12
N ALA A 144 -23.53 -42.69 -43.17
CA ALA A 144 -22.50 -42.04 -42.35
C ALA A 144 -22.80 -42.07 -40.85
N HIS A 145 -24.05 -42.34 -40.46
CA HIS A 145 -24.50 -42.47 -39.07
C HIS A 145 -25.03 -43.88 -38.75
N ASP A 146 -24.64 -44.87 -39.56
CA ASP A 146 -25.00 -46.29 -39.39
C ASP A 146 -26.52 -46.54 -39.26
N GLY A 147 -27.32 -45.73 -39.94
CA GLY A 147 -28.79 -45.86 -39.94
C GLY A 147 -29.48 -45.41 -38.66
N TYR A 148 -28.74 -44.91 -37.66
CA TYR A 148 -29.33 -44.34 -36.46
C TYR A 148 -30.07 -43.02 -36.75
N PRO A 149 -31.22 -42.75 -36.11
CA PRO A 149 -32.06 -41.57 -36.39
C PRO A 149 -31.52 -40.28 -35.76
N VAL A 150 -30.28 -39.91 -36.09
CA VAL A 150 -29.57 -38.74 -35.53
C VAL A 150 -30.20 -37.40 -35.92
N GLU A 151 -31.01 -37.37 -36.97
CA GLU A 151 -31.72 -36.18 -37.46
C GLU A 151 -32.78 -35.66 -36.46
N THR A 152 -33.17 -36.50 -35.51
CA THR A 152 -34.05 -36.12 -34.39
C THR A 152 -33.31 -35.43 -33.24
N SER A 153 -31.97 -35.43 -33.28
CA SER A 153 -31.08 -34.88 -32.25
C SER A 153 -30.31 -33.65 -32.76
N THR A 154 -29.72 -32.87 -31.84
CA THR A 154 -28.94 -31.69 -32.19
C THR A 154 -27.57 -32.06 -32.79
N CYS A 155 -27.27 -31.56 -33.99
CA CYS A 155 -26.06 -31.89 -34.76
C CYS A 155 -24.79 -31.46 -34.01
N ILE A 156 -24.85 -30.31 -33.33
CA ILE A 156 -23.72 -29.75 -32.57
C ILE A 156 -23.44 -30.50 -31.26
N THR A 157 -24.19 -31.55 -30.92
CA THR A 157 -23.81 -32.44 -29.82
C THR A 157 -22.53 -33.17 -30.14
N CYS A 158 -22.43 -33.68 -31.37
CA CYS A 158 -21.32 -34.51 -31.82
C CYS A 158 -20.32 -33.75 -32.70
N HIS A 159 -20.80 -32.78 -33.48
CA HIS A 159 -20.00 -32.03 -34.44
C HIS A 159 -19.67 -30.62 -33.95
N ASN A 160 -18.51 -30.11 -34.37
CA ASN A 160 -18.20 -28.69 -34.32
C ASN A 160 -18.64 -28.05 -35.65
N PRO A 161 -19.59 -27.11 -35.66
CA PRO A 161 -20.13 -26.54 -36.90
C PRO A 161 -19.15 -25.61 -37.62
N HIS A 162 -17.99 -25.31 -37.04
CA HIS A 162 -17.00 -24.40 -37.60
C HIS A 162 -15.76 -25.11 -38.12
N SER A 163 -15.03 -25.77 -37.22
CA SER A 163 -13.81 -26.49 -37.55
C SER A 163 -13.46 -27.49 -36.45
N SER A 164 -12.77 -28.56 -36.80
CA SER A 164 -12.28 -29.54 -35.84
C SER A 164 -10.89 -30.06 -36.20
N SER A 165 -10.20 -30.61 -35.20
CA SER A 165 -9.00 -31.42 -35.39
C SER A 165 -9.31 -32.82 -35.90
N GLN A 166 -10.57 -33.26 -35.81
CA GLN A 166 -11.05 -34.57 -36.24
C GLN A 166 -11.71 -34.49 -37.63
N PRO A 167 -11.68 -35.58 -38.41
CA PRO A 167 -12.39 -35.67 -39.68
C PRO A 167 -13.91 -35.52 -39.48
N LYS A 168 -14.62 -35.17 -40.55
CA LYS A 168 -16.09 -34.99 -40.56
C LYS A 168 -16.59 -34.00 -39.48
N LEU A 169 -15.72 -33.10 -39.02
CA LEU A 169 -16.03 -32.10 -38.00
C LEU A 169 -16.50 -32.66 -36.66
N LEU A 170 -16.21 -33.92 -36.31
CA LEU A 170 -16.47 -34.41 -34.94
C LEU A 170 -15.73 -33.54 -33.93
N LYS A 171 -16.27 -33.30 -32.73
CA LYS A 171 -15.58 -32.48 -31.72
C LYS A 171 -14.19 -33.02 -31.38
N THR A 172 -13.31 -32.14 -30.90
CA THR A 172 -11.88 -32.44 -30.70
C THR A 172 -11.61 -33.73 -29.90
N SER A 173 -12.38 -33.97 -28.82
CA SER A 173 -12.39 -35.22 -28.08
C SER A 173 -13.67 -35.97 -28.39
N ALA A 174 -13.57 -37.15 -29.01
CA ALA A 174 -14.72 -38.01 -29.29
C ALA A 174 -14.42 -39.41 -28.79
N HIS A 175 -15.43 -40.07 -28.21
CA HIS A 175 -15.31 -41.42 -27.71
C HIS A 175 -15.09 -42.38 -28.88
N ASP A 176 -14.33 -43.46 -28.67
CA ASP A 176 -14.03 -44.46 -29.69
C ASP A 176 -15.29 -45.07 -30.33
N ALA A 177 -16.34 -45.22 -29.54
CA ALA A 177 -17.66 -45.68 -30.02
C ALA A 177 -18.26 -44.72 -31.07
N VAL A 178 -18.02 -43.42 -30.96
CA VAL A 178 -18.51 -42.42 -31.92
C VAL A 178 -17.59 -42.33 -33.13
N THR A 179 -16.27 -42.32 -32.93
CA THR A 179 -15.30 -42.19 -34.03
C THR A 179 -15.29 -43.42 -34.95
N LYS A 180 -15.53 -44.61 -34.38
CA LYS A 180 -15.62 -45.88 -35.12
C LYS A 180 -17.05 -46.28 -35.49
N ILE A 181 -18.05 -45.50 -35.04
CA ILE A 181 -19.48 -45.75 -35.29
C ILE A 181 -19.90 -47.16 -34.81
N ASN A 182 -19.57 -47.48 -33.56
CA ASN A 182 -19.96 -48.73 -32.89
C ASN A 182 -20.98 -48.42 -31.78
N CYS A 183 -22.09 -47.80 -32.16
CA CYS A 183 -23.13 -47.32 -31.24
C CYS A 183 -23.77 -48.47 -30.45
N GLU A 184 -23.85 -49.65 -31.04
CA GLU A 184 -24.45 -50.87 -30.50
C GLU A 184 -23.76 -51.40 -29.24
N LYS A 185 -22.52 -50.95 -28.98
CA LYS A 185 -21.83 -51.23 -27.71
C LYS A 185 -22.46 -50.54 -26.52
N CYS A 186 -23.20 -49.47 -26.76
CA CYS A 186 -23.83 -48.68 -25.70
C CYS A 186 -25.35 -48.59 -25.86
N HIS A 187 -25.84 -48.64 -27.10
CA HIS A 187 -27.22 -48.42 -27.47
C HIS A 187 -27.83 -49.62 -28.18
N ASN A 188 -29.16 -49.71 -28.16
CA ASN A 188 -29.87 -50.66 -29.00
C ASN A 188 -29.69 -50.33 -30.48
N ALA A 189 -29.72 -51.36 -31.32
CA ALA A 189 -29.58 -51.27 -32.77
C ALA A 189 -30.57 -50.26 -33.40
N PRO A 190 -30.22 -49.66 -34.56
CA PRO A 190 -31.06 -48.66 -35.23
C PRO A 190 -32.40 -49.24 -35.72
N THR A 191 -32.47 -50.56 -35.93
CA THR A 191 -33.67 -51.30 -36.32
C THR A 191 -34.55 -51.74 -35.14
N SER A 192 -34.12 -51.49 -33.90
CA SER A 192 -34.91 -51.84 -32.72
C SER A 192 -36.13 -50.93 -32.56
N GLY A 193 -37.14 -51.37 -31.80
CA GLY A 193 -38.30 -50.54 -31.48
C GLY A 193 -37.99 -49.32 -30.60
N GLN A 194 -36.77 -49.24 -30.04
CA GLN A 194 -36.27 -48.11 -29.25
C GLN A 194 -34.79 -47.82 -29.61
N PRO A 195 -34.52 -47.26 -30.81
CA PRO A 195 -33.17 -46.89 -31.21
C PRO A 195 -32.58 -45.90 -30.20
N PHE A 196 -31.28 -46.03 -29.87
CA PHE A 196 -30.59 -45.24 -28.83
C PHE A 196 -30.92 -45.52 -27.37
N GLN A 197 -31.83 -46.44 -27.04
CA GLN A 197 -31.94 -46.85 -25.63
C GLN A 197 -30.65 -47.55 -25.19
N THR A 198 -30.13 -47.22 -24.00
CA THR A 198 -28.87 -47.81 -23.51
C THR A 198 -29.02 -49.28 -23.11
N ILE A 199 -28.03 -50.10 -23.44
CA ILE A 199 -28.05 -51.55 -23.15
C ILE A 199 -27.85 -51.89 -21.67
N ALA A 200 -27.33 -50.95 -20.88
CA ALA A 200 -27.21 -51.04 -19.44
C ALA A 200 -27.53 -49.68 -18.80
N LYS A 201 -27.88 -49.69 -17.52
CA LYS A 201 -28.26 -48.49 -16.76
C LYS A 201 -27.07 -47.91 -15.99
N ASP A 202 -27.08 -46.60 -15.82
CA ASP A 202 -26.16 -45.84 -14.97
C ASP A 202 -24.67 -46.14 -15.24
N GLN A 203 -23.84 -46.12 -14.20
CA GLN A 203 -22.41 -46.38 -14.30
C GLN A 203 -22.08 -47.79 -14.82
N ASN A 204 -22.99 -48.76 -14.70
CA ASN A 204 -22.73 -50.14 -15.13
C ASN A 204 -22.44 -50.19 -16.63
N LEU A 205 -23.02 -49.30 -17.43
CA LEU A 205 -22.71 -49.18 -18.85
C LEU A 205 -21.23 -48.81 -19.07
N CYS A 206 -20.73 -47.79 -18.35
CA CYS A 206 -19.35 -47.33 -18.48
C CYS A 206 -18.35 -48.36 -17.95
N LEU A 207 -18.70 -49.06 -16.87
CA LEU A 207 -17.84 -50.02 -16.18
C LEU A 207 -17.65 -51.34 -16.95
N GLN A 208 -18.40 -51.57 -18.04
CA GLN A 208 -18.12 -52.68 -18.97
C GLN A 208 -16.76 -52.53 -19.66
N CYS A 209 -16.22 -51.31 -19.74
CA CYS A 209 -14.90 -51.04 -20.33
C CYS A 209 -13.97 -50.27 -19.39
N HIS A 210 -14.48 -49.34 -18.57
CA HIS A 210 -13.66 -48.55 -17.66
C HIS A 210 -13.53 -49.25 -16.31
N LYS A 211 -12.33 -49.73 -15.97
CA LYS A 211 -12.13 -50.48 -14.73
C LYS A 211 -12.08 -49.56 -13.52
N LEU A 212 -12.86 -49.89 -12.49
CA LEU A 212 -13.02 -49.05 -11.31
C LEU A 212 -11.70 -48.85 -10.52
N ASN A 213 -10.85 -49.87 -10.49
CA ASN A 213 -9.53 -49.81 -9.84
C ASN A 213 -8.59 -48.79 -10.52
N GLU A 214 -8.60 -48.72 -11.85
CA GLU A 214 -7.81 -47.75 -12.63
C GLU A 214 -8.34 -46.32 -12.38
N LEU A 215 -9.66 -46.15 -12.31
CA LEU A 215 -10.30 -44.86 -12.02
C LEU A 215 -10.07 -44.37 -10.57
N LYS A 216 -9.80 -45.28 -9.63
CA LYS A 216 -9.50 -45.02 -8.21
C LYS A 216 -8.00 -45.02 -7.88
N ALA A 217 -7.13 -44.99 -8.89
CA ALA A 217 -5.68 -45.13 -8.70
C ALA A 217 -5.04 -44.07 -7.78
N ALA A 218 -5.70 -42.92 -7.58
CA ALA A 218 -5.19 -41.84 -6.76
C ALA A 218 -5.45 -42.03 -5.24
N GLY A 219 -6.27 -43.00 -4.83
CA GLY A 219 -6.42 -43.41 -3.44
C GLY A 219 -7.84 -43.87 -3.06
N GLY A 220 -8.03 -44.23 -1.78
CA GLY A 220 -9.29 -44.83 -1.30
C GLY A 220 -10.41 -43.82 -0.99
N ILE A 221 -10.12 -42.52 -0.91
CA ILE A 221 -11.13 -41.51 -0.61
C ILE A 221 -11.73 -41.03 -1.92
N GLU A 222 -12.98 -41.40 -2.17
CA GLU A 222 -13.69 -41.09 -3.40
C GLU A 222 -14.38 -39.73 -3.35
N HIS A 223 -14.40 -39.06 -4.51
CA HIS A 223 -15.20 -37.88 -4.72
C HIS A 223 -16.68 -38.26 -4.77
N LEU A 224 -17.54 -37.58 -4.01
CA LEU A 224 -18.94 -37.97 -3.84
C LEU A 224 -19.73 -38.18 -5.16
N PRO A 225 -19.61 -37.32 -6.20
CA PRO A 225 -20.27 -37.57 -7.48
C PRO A 225 -19.78 -38.84 -8.18
N PHE A 226 -18.49 -39.14 -8.07
CA PHE A 226 -17.89 -40.35 -8.62
C PHE A 226 -18.35 -41.60 -7.86
N GLN A 227 -18.38 -41.55 -6.53
CA GLN A 227 -18.92 -42.63 -5.69
C GLN A 227 -20.38 -42.95 -6.03
N LYS A 228 -21.16 -41.94 -6.38
CA LYS A 228 -22.57 -42.06 -6.82
C LYS A 228 -22.74 -42.47 -8.29
N GLY A 229 -21.67 -42.77 -9.01
CA GLY A 229 -21.72 -43.19 -10.41
C GLY A 229 -22.15 -42.10 -11.39
N LYS A 230 -22.04 -40.82 -11.01
CA LYS A 230 -22.49 -39.68 -11.84
C LYS A 230 -21.44 -39.28 -12.88
N CYS A 231 -20.94 -40.24 -13.66
CA CYS A 231 -19.89 -40.03 -14.67
C CYS A 231 -20.25 -38.91 -15.65
N THR A 232 -21.52 -38.84 -16.05
CA THR A 232 -22.03 -37.88 -17.04
C THR A 232 -22.19 -36.46 -16.52
N SER A 233 -22.04 -36.23 -15.21
CA SER A 233 -21.95 -34.87 -14.65
C SER A 233 -20.63 -34.19 -15.00
N CYS A 234 -19.59 -34.98 -15.31
CA CYS A 234 -18.27 -34.49 -15.65
C CYS A 234 -17.84 -34.83 -17.08
N HIS A 235 -18.26 -35.98 -17.59
CA HIS A 235 -17.90 -36.47 -18.92
C HIS A 235 -19.11 -36.49 -19.87
N ASN A 236 -18.88 -36.19 -21.14
CA ASN A 236 -19.83 -36.45 -22.22
C ASN A 236 -19.45 -37.79 -22.87
N PRO A 237 -20.28 -38.85 -22.78
CA PRO A 237 -19.93 -40.17 -23.29
C PRO A 237 -19.80 -40.24 -24.82
N HIS A 238 -20.23 -39.21 -25.54
CA HIS A 238 -20.15 -39.15 -27.00
C HIS A 238 -18.96 -38.31 -27.47
N SER A 239 -18.99 -37.00 -27.23
CA SER A 239 -17.92 -36.10 -27.63
C SER A 239 -17.93 -34.77 -26.88
N SER A 240 -16.78 -34.09 -26.87
CA SER A 240 -16.56 -32.80 -26.25
C SER A 240 -15.47 -32.00 -26.98
N GLU A 241 -15.54 -30.68 -26.86
CA GLU A 241 -14.43 -29.80 -27.25
C GLU A 241 -13.25 -29.90 -26.26
N ASN A 242 -13.51 -30.41 -25.06
CA ASN A 242 -12.52 -30.50 -23.98
C ASN A 242 -11.85 -31.89 -23.97
N PRO A 243 -10.56 -31.97 -23.60
CA PRO A 243 -9.85 -33.24 -23.45
C PRO A 243 -10.55 -34.20 -22.48
N ALA A 244 -10.30 -35.50 -22.64
CA ALA A 244 -10.88 -36.56 -21.82
C ALA A 244 -12.42 -36.50 -21.73
N LEU A 245 -13.08 -36.03 -22.80
CA LEU A 245 -14.53 -35.92 -22.91
C LEU A 245 -15.18 -35.04 -21.83
N LEU A 246 -14.46 -34.10 -21.21
CA LEU A 246 -15.02 -33.31 -20.12
C LEU A 246 -16.12 -32.36 -20.59
N VAL A 247 -17.21 -32.19 -19.83
CA VAL A 247 -18.30 -31.27 -20.19
C VAL A 247 -17.91 -29.79 -20.10
N LYS A 248 -16.86 -29.48 -19.32
CA LYS A 248 -16.22 -28.17 -19.21
C LYS A 248 -14.70 -28.33 -19.11
N ASN A 249 -13.96 -27.30 -19.52
CA ASN A 249 -12.50 -27.31 -19.48
C ASN A 249 -11.95 -26.96 -18.09
N GLY A 250 -10.90 -27.67 -17.66
CA GLY A 250 -10.11 -27.37 -16.46
C GLY A 250 -10.97 -27.09 -15.22
N ASN A 251 -10.61 -26.04 -14.47
CA ASN A 251 -11.28 -25.70 -13.21
C ASN A 251 -12.76 -25.32 -13.36
N GLN A 252 -13.18 -24.87 -14.56
CA GLN A 252 -14.59 -24.51 -14.79
C GLN A 252 -15.51 -25.71 -14.60
N LEU A 253 -15.00 -26.93 -14.77
CA LEU A 253 -15.71 -28.14 -14.43
C LEU A 253 -15.99 -28.22 -12.93
N CYS A 254 -14.96 -28.05 -12.09
CA CYS A 254 -15.09 -28.09 -10.64
C CYS A 254 -16.03 -27.00 -10.12
N PHE A 255 -15.99 -25.80 -10.70
CA PHE A 255 -16.81 -24.65 -10.29
C PHE A 255 -18.29 -24.79 -10.63
N THR A 256 -18.69 -25.80 -11.42
CA THR A 256 -20.13 -26.11 -11.59
C THR A 256 -20.81 -26.47 -10.28
N CYS A 257 -20.07 -27.09 -9.35
CA CYS A 257 -20.55 -27.44 -8.03
C CYS A 257 -19.86 -26.62 -6.92
N HIS A 258 -18.57 -26.28 -7.11
CA HIS A 258 -17.78 -25.51 -6.15
C HIS A 258 -17.64 -24.04 -6.58
N ALA A 259 -18.78 -23.37 -6.77
CA ALA A 259 -18.84 -22.02 -7.34
C ALA A 259 -18.02 -20.99 -6.55
N GLU A 260 -17.95 -21.14 -5.23
CA GLU A 260 -17.18 -20.25 -4.34
C GLU A 260 -15.68 -20.31 -4.61
N LYS A 261 -15.17 -21.41 -5.19
CA LYS A 261 -13.76 -21.56 -5.57
C LYS A 261 -13.43 -20.89 -6.90
N GLY A 262 -14.44 -20.55 -7.69
CA GLY A 262 -14.31 -19.80 -8.95
C GLY A 262 -14.30 -18.30 -8.80
N ALA A 263 -14.44 -17.77 -7.57
CA ALA A 263 -14.43 -16.34 -7.30
C ALA A 263 -13.07 -15.73 -7.64
N LYS A 264 -13.07 -14.60 -8.35
CA LYS A 264 -11.85 -13.84 -8.63
C LYS A 264 -11.40 -13.12 -7.37
N VAL A 265 -10.15 -13.35 -6.98
CA VAL A 265 -9.51 -12.70 -5.83
C VAL A 265 -8.20 -12.05 -6.25
N ALA A 266 -7.79 -11.00 -5.53
CA ALA A 266 -6.60 -10.22 -5.87
C ALA A 266 -5.31 -11.07 -5.90
N ASN A 267 -5.18 -12.02 -4.96
CA ASN A 267 -4.02 -12.90 -4.82
C ASN A 267 -4.49 -14.36 -4.94
N THR A 268 -4.61 -14.86 -6.17
CA THR A 268 -4.95 -16.26 -6.43
C THR A 268 -3.69 -17.12 -6.36
N HIS A 269 -3.80 -18.33 -5.80
CA HIS A 269 -2.66 -19.21 -5.72
C HIS A 269 -2.24 -19.72 -7.11
N LYS A 270 -0.95 -19.57 -7.46
CA LYS A 270 -0.41 -19.85 -8.79
C LYS A 270 -0.78 -21.25 -9.34
N PRO A 271 -0.72 -22.36 -8.57
CA PRO A 271 -1.12 -23.68 -9.06
C PRO A 271 -2.58 -23.75 -9.52
N VAL A 272 -3.49 -22.95 -8.93
CA VAL A 272 -4.90 -22.89 -9.35
C VAL A 272 -5.04 -22.27 -10.74
N GLN A 273 -4.15 -21.34 -11.10
CA GLN A 273 -4.14 -20.70 -12.42
C GLN A 273 -3.32 -21.46 -13.47
N GLY A 274 -2.56 -22.47 -13.06
CA GLY A 274 -1.74 -23.27 -13.97
C GLY A 274 -2.57 -24.26 -14.81
N GLU A 275 -1.91 -24.92 -15.76
CA GLU A 275 -2.55 -25.89 -16.68
C GLU A 275 -3.26 -27.04 -15.95
N LYS A 276 -2.62 -27.57 -14.89
CA LYS A 276 -3.21 -28.62 -14.05
C LYS A 276 -4.32 -28.09 -13.13
N GLY A 277 -4.33 -26.78 -12.85
CA GLY A 277 -5.34 -26.12 -12.01
C GLY A 277 -5.59 -26.83 -10.68
N CYS A 278 -6.87 -27.11 -10.38
CA CYS A 278 -7.30 -27.85 -9.20
C CYS A 278 -6.61 -29.22 -9.06
N LEU A 279 -6.32 -29.88 -10.19
CA LEU A 279 -5.70 -31.20 -10.22
C LEU A 279 -4.18 -31.18 -9.92
N ALA A 280 -3.60 -30.00 -9.72
CA ALA A 280 -2.24 -29.90 -9.18
C ALA A 280 -2.16 -30.38 -7.72
N CYS A 281 -3.28 -30.29 -6.99
CA CYS A 281 -3.36 -30.60 -5.57
C CYS A 281 -4.44 -31.64 -5.25
N HIS A 282 -5.52 -31.67 -6.04
CA HIS A 282 -6.66 -32.56 -5.84
C HIS A 282 -6.68 -33.72 -6.84
N GLY A 283 -7.21 -34.87 -6.42
CA GLY A 283 -7.58 -35.94 -7.34
C GLY A 283 -8.97 -35.73 -7.94
N SER A 284 -9.15 -36.11 -9.22
CA SER A 284 -10.41 -35.91 -9.96
C SER A 284 -11.54 -36.85 -9.53
N HIS A 285 -11.21 -38.12 -9.27
CA HIS A 285 -12.16 -39.16 -8.83
C HIS A 285 -11.93 -39.58 -7.39
N SER A 286 -10.68 -39.62 -6.97
CA SER A 286 -10.27 -40.09 -5.65
C SER A 286 -8.92 -39.51 -5.25
N ALA A 287 -8.58 -39.57 -3.97
CA ALA A 287 -7.22 -39.32 -3.50
C ALA A 287 -6.91 -40.10 -2.22
N SER A 288 -5.63 -40.11 -1.82
CA SER A 288 -5.17 -40.79 -0.59
C SER A 288 -5.45 -40.01 0.70
N ASN A 289 -5.84 -38.73 0.62
CA ASN A 289 -6.01 -37.87 1.81
C ASN A 289 -7.36 -37.14 1.79
N PRO A 290 -7.90 -36.75 2.96
CA PRO A 290 -9.15 -36.00 3.07
C PRO A 290 -9.16 -34.75 2.18
N LYS A 291 -10.36 -34.31 1.77
CA LYS A 291 -10.56 -33.20 0.81
C LYS A 291 -9.92 -33.50 -0.57
N LEU A 292 -9.75 -34.79 -0.89
CA LEU A 292 -9.16 -35.27 -2.13
C LEU A 292 -7.73 -34.79 -2.38
N LEU A 293 -6.92 -34.57 -1.35
CA LEU A 293 -5.55 -34.12 -1.53
C LEU A 293 -4.63 -35.27 -1.96
N LEU A 294 -3.79 -35.01 -2.97
CA LEU A 294 -2.84 -36.00 -3.50
C LEU A 294 -1.72 -36.36 -2.50
N LYS A 295 -1.43 -35.46 -1.55
CA LYS A 295 -0.46 -35.66 -0.45
C LYS A 295 -1.04 -35.06 0.84
N LYS A 296 -0.45 -35.40 1.99
CA LYS A 296 -0.74 -34.73 3.26
C LYS A 296 -0.46 -33.23 3.14
N GLU A 297 -1.24 -32.41 3.83
CA GLU A 297 -1.24 -30.94 3.66
C GLU A 297 0.16 -30.32 3.72
N LYS A 298 0.92 -30.61 4.78
CA LYS A 298 2.30 -30.14 4.95
C LYS A 298 3.17 -30.51 3.75
N ASP A 299 3.20 -31.81 3.42
CA ASP A 299 4.06 -32.37 2.37
C ASP A 299 3.67 -31.83 0.99
N LEU A 300 2.39 -31.57 0.77
CA LEU A 300 1.88 -30.96 -0.45
C LEU A 300 2.41 -29.53 -0.59
N CYS A 301 2.24 -28.69 0.44
CA CYS A 301 2.71 -27.30 0.41
C CYS A 301 4.24 -27.22 0.23
N VAL A 302 5.02 -27.95 1.04
CA VAL A 302 6.49 -27.87 1.01
C VAL A 302 7.10 -28.57 -0.20
N SER A 303 6.33 -29.35 -0.97
CA SER A 303 6.81 -29.90 -2.25
C SER A 303 7.09 -28.83 -3.30
N CYS A 304 6.44 -27.66 -3.18
CA CYS A 304 6.72 -26.48 -4.01
C CYS A 304 7.34 -25.33 -3.20
N HIS A 305 6.98 -25.18 -1.92
CA HIS A 305 7.50 -24.12 -1.04
C HIS A 305 8.78 -24.57 -0.29
N ILE A 306 9.84 -24.88 -1.05
CA ILE A 306 11.09 -25.46 -0.50
C ILE A 306 11.76 -24.52 0.50
N LYS A 307 11.81 -23.21 0.23
CA LYS A 307 12.37 -22.21 1.17
C LYS A 307 11.65 -22.21 2.52
N THR A 308 10.33 -22.41 2.50
CA THR A 308 9.51 -22.53 3.71
C THR A 308 9.87 -23.80 4.48
N LYS A 309 10.16 -24.90 3.77
CA LYS A 309 10.67 -26.14 4.36
C LYS A 309 12.02 -25.97 5.04
N GLU A 310 12.93 -25.21 4.45
CA GLU A 310 14.24 -24.91 5.04
C GLU A 310 14.09 -24.05 6.29
N ASN A 311 13.23 -23.03 6.23
CA ASN A 311 12.89 -22.18 7.37
C ASN A 311 12.19 -22.95 8.52
N LEU A 312 11.69 -24.18 8.32
CA LEU A 312 11.18 -25.01 9.43
C LEU A 312 12.30 -25.51 10.36
N LYS A 313 13.56 -25.47 9.92
CA LYS A 313 14.70 -26.01 10.67
C LYS A 313 15.43 -24.95 11.51
N ILE A 314 14.91 -23.73 11.58
CA ILE A 314 15.54 -22.61 12.29
C ILE A 314 15.24 -22.62 13.80
N SER A 315 16.13 -21.99 14.58
CA SER A 315 16.14 -22.08 16.05
C SER A 315 14.85 -21.63 16.74
N GLU A 316 14.12 -20.65 16.21
CA GLU A 316 12.91 -20.10 16.83
C GLU A 316 11.71 -20.20 15.86
N PRO A 317 11.11 -21.38 15.68
CA PRO A 317 9.95 -21.55 14.83
C PRO A 317 8.68 -21.02 15.51
N HIS A 318 7.76 -20.46 14.73
CA HIS A 318 6.46 -20.03 15.28
C HIS A 318 5.53 -21.24 15.46
N LYS A 319 4.88 -21.38 16.62
CA LYS A 319 4.10 -22.58 17.01
C LYS A 319 3.06 -23.06 15.97
N PRO A 320 2.20 -22.21 15.36
CA PRO A 320 1.25 -22.69 14.34
C PRO A 320 1.91 -23.37 13.14
N PHE A 321 3.18 -23.04 12.88
CA PHE A 321 3.98 -23.59 11.80
C PHE A 321 4.62 -24.94 12.18
N THR A 322 5.03 -25.13 13.44
CA THR A 322 5.48 -26.44 13.95
C THR A 322 4.34 -27.46 14.01
N ASP A 323 3.12 -26.98 14.24
CA ASP A 323 1.91 -27.81 14.29
C ASP A 323 1.36 -28.17 12.90
N ASN A 324 2.10 -27.83 11.82
CA ASN A 324 1.79 -28.12 10.43
C ASN A 324 0.48 -27.50 9.92
N ASN A 325 0.05 -26.38 10.51
CA ASN A 325 -1.23 -25.75 10.20
C ASN A 325 -1.05 -24.54 9.28
N CYS A 326 -0.56 -24.78 8.05
CA CYS A 326 -0.32 -23.73 7.07
C CYS A 326 -1.60 -22.96 6.73
N ILE A 327 -2.72 -23.68 6.66
CA ILE A 327 -4.02 -23.08 6.38
C ILE A 327 -4.64 -22.37 7.59
N ALA A 328 -4.01 -22.32 8.77
CA ALA A 328 -4.51 -21.47 9.86
C ALA A 328 -4.56 -20.00 9.41
N CYS A 329 -3.49 -19.57 8.72
CA CYS A 329 -3.32 -18.19 8.29
C CYS A 329 -3.51 -18.04 6.78
N HIS A 330 -3.11 -19.02 5.96
CA HIS A 330 -3.15 -18.91 4.51
C HIS A 330 -4.40 -19.56 3.90
N ASN A 331 -4.87 -19.00 2.78
CA ASN A 331 -5.85 -19.62 1.90
C ASN A 331 -5.15 -20.21 0.67
N SER A 332 -5.11 -21.54 0.58
CA SER A 332 -4.43 -22.29 -0.48
C SER A 332 -5.02 -22.12 -1.88
N HIS A 333 -6.23 -21.56 -2.02
CA HIS A 333 -6.82 -21.24 -3.32
C HIS A 333 -6.57 -19.79 -3.72
N GLY A 334 -6.45 -18.90 -2.73
CA GLY A 334 -6.25 -17.47 -2.91
C GLY A 334 -7.10 -16.61 -1.98
N SER A 335 -6.75 -15.34 -1.87
CA SER A 335 -7.50 -14.36 -1.07
C SER A 335 -7.33 -12.94 -1.61
N ASN A 336 -8.05 -11.98 -1.06
CA ASN A 336 -7.83 -10.56 -1.35
C ASN A 336 -6.69 -9.94 -0.53
N PHE A 337 -6.11 -10.68 0.42
CA PHE A 337 -5.02 -10.20 1.27
C PHE A 337 -3.66 -10.62 0.71
N LYS A 338 -2.64 -9.79 0.97
CA LYS A 338 -1.25 -10.05 0.59
C LYS A 338 -0.81 -11.42 1.14
N ASP A 339 0.06 -12.10 0.39
CA ASP A 339 0.59 -13.43 0.74
C ASP A 339 -0.50 -14.49 0.95
N MET A 340 -1.69 -14.27 0.37
CA MET A 340 -2.85 -15.16 0.45
C MET A 340 -3.32 -15.42 1.88
N LEU A 341 -3.22 -14.42 2.76
CA LEU A 341 -3.75 -14.53 4.12
C LEU A 341 -5.28 -14.64 4.12
N LYS A 342 -5.85 -15.35 5.10
CA LYS A 342 -7.30 -15.53 5.24
C LYS A 342 -8.03 -14.24 5.64
N ASP A 343 -7.32 -13.31 6.26
CA ASP A 343 -7.82 -12.05 6.79
C ASP A 343 -6.68 -11.02 6.82
N LYS A 344 -6.94 -9.81 7.33
CA LYS A 344 -5.87 -8.84 7.65
C LYS A 344 -4.87 -9.45 8.64
N GLN A 345 -3.59 -9.12 8.47
CA GLN A 345 -2.50 -9.77 9.19
C GLN A 345 -2.60 -9.59 10.72
N ASP A 346 -2.88 -8.38 11.18
CA ASP A 346 -3.15 -8.08 12.59
C ASP A 346 -4.31 -8.91 13.16
N THR A 347 -5.43 -8.95 12.45
CA THR A 347 -6.64 -9.66 12.85
C THR A 347 -6.36 -11.16 12.96
N LEU A 348 -5.56 -11.72 12.05
CA LEU A 348 -5.11 -13.12 12.15
C LEU A 348 -4.19 -13.34 13.35
N CYS A 349 -3.24 -12.43 13.59
CA CYS A 349 -2.31 -12.54 14.71
C CYS A 349 -3.05 -12.44 16.06
N TYR A 350 -3.98 -11.49 16.21
CA TYR A 350 -4.71 -11.27 17.45
C TYR A 350 -5.68 -12.38 17.83
N LYS A 351 -6.09 -13.25 16.89
CA LYS A 351 -6.84 -14.48 17.21
C LYS A 351 -6.10 -15.38 18.21
N CYS A 352 -4.76 -15.37 18.19
CA CYS A 352 -3.93 -16.09 19.15
C CYS A 352 -3.19 -15.15 20.12
N HIS A 353 -2.92 -13.91 19.71
CA HIS A 353 -2.23 -12.88 20.50
C HIS A 353 -3.19 -11.79 20.97
N PHE A 354 -4.30 -12.17 21.61
CA PHE A 354 -5.39 -11.25 21.97
C PHE A 354 -4.94 -10.07 22.86
N ASP A 355 -4.00 -10.31 23.77
CA ASP A 355 -3.40 -9.28 24.62
C ASP A 355 -2.73 -8.15 23.82
N ALA A 356 -2.21 -8.46 22.64
CA ALA A 356 -1.42 -7.53 21.84
C ALA A 356 -2.29 -6.39 21.28
N GLU A 357 -3.54 -6.68 20.91
CA GLU A 357 -4.47 -5.71 20.34
C GLU A 357 -4.73 -4.54 21.29
N GLN A 358 -5.02 -4.84 22.56
CA GLN A 358 -5.21 -3.82 23.59
C GLN A 358 -3.88 -3.14 23.96
N LYS A 359 -2.77 -3.89 24.01
CA LYS A 359 -1.45 -3.36 24.35
C LYS A 359 -0.90 -2.40 23.29
N PHE A 360 -1.27 -2.54 22.02
CA PHE A 360 -0.74 -1.73 20.92
C PHE A 360 -1.63 -0.54 20.56
N THR A 361 -2.86 -0.51 21.08
CA THR A 361 -3.75 0.64 20.97
C THR A 361 -3.32 1.73 21.95
N LYS A 362 -2.38 2.58 21.53
CA LYS A 362 -1.81 3.68 22.31
C LYS A 362 -1.98 5.00 21.56
N THR A 363 -1.82 6.14 22.25
CA THR A 363 -1.99 7.46 21.62
C THR A 363 -0.93 7.73 20.54
N THR A 364 0.28 7.20 20.71
CA THR A 364 1.36 7.27 19.72
C THR A 364 1.85 5.85 19.43
N THR A 365 1.38 5.27 18.34
CA THR A 365 1.70 3.91 17.90
C THR A 365 2.48 3.95 16.59
N HIS A 366 3.44 3.04 16.41
CA HIS A 366 4.21 2.97 15.18
C HIS A 366 3.31 2.63 13.99
N LYS A 367 3.50 3.34 12.86
CA LYS A 367 2.65 3.18 11.68
C LYS A 367 2.53 1.74 11.17
N PRO A 368 3.60 0.91 11.09
CA PRO A 368 3.46 -0.50 10.71
C PRO A 368 2.52 -1.31 11.61
N VAL A 369 2.40 -0.94 12.89
CA VAL A 369 1.50 -1.60 13.84
C VAL A 369 0.07 -1.12 13.65
N ILE A 370 -0.15 0.18 13.44
CA ILE A 370 -1.47 0.75 13.10
C ILE A 370 -2.01 0.17 11.79
N ASP A 371 -1.14 0.03 10.79
CA ASP A 371 -1.48 -0.54 9.48
C ASP A 371 -1.65 -2.07 9.52
N GLY A 372 -1.44 -2.69 10.68
CA GLY A 372 -1.57 -4.13 10.89
C GLY A 372 -0.51 -4.98 10.18
N ASN A 373 0.62 -4.38 9.80
CA ASN A 373 1.71 -5.04 9.07
C ASN A 373 2.83 -5.51 10.02
N CYS A 374 2.51 -6.50 10.84
CA CYS A 374 3.46 -7.15 11.77
C CYS A 374 4.69 -7.71 11.03
N SER A 375 4.52 -8.14 9.78
CA SER A 375 5.59 -8.71 8.96
C SER A 375 6.60 -7.70 8.43
N SER A 376 6.45 -6.40 8.71
CA SER A 376 7.54 -5.45 8.46
C SER A 376 8.73 -5.63 9.40
N CYS A 377 8.49 -6.19 10.59
CA CYS A 377 9.50 -6.35 11.63
C CYS A 377 9.68 -7.81 12.07
N HIS A 378 8.62 -8.62 11.98
CA HIS A 378 8.62 -10.02 12.41
C HIS A 378 8.58 -11.00 11.23
N ARG A 379 9.26 -12.14 11.34
CA ARG A 379 9.18 -13.29 10.44
C ARG A 379 8.15 -14.28 11.00
N SER A 380 6.91 -14.17 10.54
CA SER A 380 5.75 -14.88 11.10
C SER A 380 5.79 -16.41 11.06
N HIS A 381 6.69 -17.01 10.27
CA HIS A 381 6.89 -18.46 10.23
C HIS A 381 7.95 -18.95 11.24
N GLY A 382 8.88 -18.08 11.62
CA GLY A 382 10.06 -18.43 12.39
C GLY A 382 11.23 -17.50 12.07
N SER A 383 12.14 -17.31 13.01
CA SER A 383 13.43 -16.66 12.76
C SER A 383 14.57 -17.33 13.53
N GLU A 384 15.80 -16.86 13.33
CA GLU A 384 16.95 -17.25 14.15
C GLU A 384 17.07 -16.41 15.43
N ARG A 385 16.13 -15.48 15.64
CA ARG A 385 16.18 -14.47 16.69
C ARG A 385 14.94 -14.57 17.58
N LYS A 386 15.12 -14.33 18.86
CA LYS A 386 13.99 -14.30 19.82
C LYS A 386 12.91 -13.32 19.35
N LYS A 387 11.65 -13.63 19.69
CA LYS A 387 10.46 -12.85 19.30
C LYS A 387 10.27 -12.73 17.78
N LEU A 388 10.85 -13.66 17.00
CA LEU A 388 10.65 -13.78 15.56
C LEU A 388 11.13 -12.56 14.76
N LEU A 389 12.13 -11.82 15.23
CA LEU A 389 12.53 -10.58 14.56
C LEU A 389 13.32 -10.85 13.26
N MET A 390 13.17 -9.94 12.30
CA MET A 390 13.88 -9.98 11.01
C MET A 390 15.37 -9.63 11.11
N ALA A 391 15.73 -8.83 12.11
CA ALA A 391 17.09 -8.42 12.44
C ALA A 391 17.19 -8.28 13.97
N ASP A 392 18.40 -8.09 14.49
CA ASP A 392 18.65 -8.04 15.93
C ASP A 392 17.83 -6.92 16.62
N PRO A 393 16.99 -7.23 17.64
CA PRO A 393 16.30 -6.22 18.46
C PRO A 393 17.24 -5.27 19.21
N GLY A 394 18.45 -5.73 19.55
CA GLY A 394 19.43 -4.93 20.29
C GLY A 394 20.19 -3.92 19.42
N GLY A 395 20.07 -4.03 18.09
CA GLY A 395 20.76 -3.17 17.14
C GLY A 395 19.81 -2.21 16.42
N SER A 396 20.33 -1.05 16.06
CA SER A 396 19.66 -0.07 15.19
C SER A 396 19.34 -0.62 13.78
N GLN A 397 19.86 -1.79 13.41
CA GLN A 397 19.76 -2.40 12.08
C GLN A 397 18.32 -2.64 11.59
N LEU A 398 17.37 -2.94 12.48
CA LEU A 398 15.96 -3.03 12.07
C LEU A 398 15.36 -1.63 11.85
N CYS A 399 15.69 -0.70 12.74
CA CYS A 399 15.19 0.67 12.73
C CYS A 399 15.71 1.47 11.54
N ILE A 400 16.99 1.33 11.16
CA ILE A 400 17.62 2.06 10.04
C ILE A 400 16.97 1.76 8.69
N LYS A 401 16.23 0.63 8.55
CA LYS A 401 15.53 0.32 7.30
C LYS A 401 14.47 1.36 6.94
N CYS A 402 14.00 2.12 7.93
CA CYS A 402 13.04 3.20 7.73
C CYS A 402 13.55 4.54 8.30
N HIS A 403 14.36 4.51 9.37
CA HIS A 403 14.93 5.70 10.01
C HIS A 403 16.38 5.98 9.56
N GLU A 404 16.69 5.68 8.31
CA GLU A 404 18.04 5.80 7.75
C GLU A 404 18.63 7.20 7.90
N GLU A 405 17.86 8.23 7.53
CA GLU A 405 18.26 9.65 7.61
C GLU A 405 18.60 10.09 9.04
N LEU A 406 17.89 9.53 10.02
CA LEU A 406 18.14 9.80 11.44
C LEU A 406 19.53 9.31 11.86
N ILE A 407 20.04 8.24 11.24
CA ILE A 407 21.23 7.51 11.69
C ILE A 407 22.45 7.77 10.81
N LYS A 408 22.28 8.00 9.50
CA LYS A 408 23.41 8.17 8.56
C LYS A 408 24.02 9.56 8.50
N ILE A 409 23.25 10.63 8.73
CA ILE A 409 23.80 11.99 8.61
C ILE A 409 24.85 12.20 9.73
N PRO A 410 26.16 12.30 9.40
CA PRO A 410 27.19 12.64 10.36
C PRO A 410 26.94 14.09 10.72
N VAL A 411 26.53 14.32 11.94
CA VAL A 411 26.37 15.67 12.44
C VAL A 411 27.71 16.04 13.07
N THR A 412 28.42 17.02 12.49
CA THR A 412 29.60 17.63 13.10
C THR A 412 29.14 18.33 14.37
N GLY A 413 29.22 17.65 15.51
CA GLY A 413 28.62 18.10 16.77
C GLY A 413 28.65 17.00 17.82
N SER A 414 27.59 16.90 18.63
CA SER A 414 27.49 15.93 19.73
C SER A 414 26.44 14.85 19.44
N ASN A 415 26.74 13.62 19.86
CA ASN A 415 25.86 12.46 19.72
C ASN A 415 25.63 11.84 21.09
N HIS A 416 24.39 11.48 21.40
CA HIS A 416 24.04 10.80 22.63
C HIS A 416 24.57 9.36 22.58
N GLU A 417 25.25 8.90 23.62
CA GLU A 417 25.94 7.60 23.60
C GLU A 417 24.98 6.42 23.40
N ALA A 418 23.79 6.45 24.01
CA ALA A 418 22.75 5.44 23.80
C ALA A 418 22.24 5.41 22.35
N PHE A 419 22.28 6.56 21.64
CA PHE A 419 21.89 6.63 20.24
C PHE A 419 23.02 6.11 19.34
N LYS A 420 24.27 6.52 19.60
CA LYS A 420 25.47 6.05 18.90
C LYS A 420 25.63 4.53 18.96
N THR A 421 25.32 3.94 20.11
CA THR A 421 25.39 2.48 20.34
C THR A 421 24.14 1.72 19.90
N GLY A 422 23.14 2.40 19.32
CA GLY A 422 21.93 1.77 18.77
C GLY A 422 20.95 1.24 19.81
N GLN A 423 21.01 1.71 21.05
CA GLN A 423 20.20 1.24 22.18
C GLN A 423 18.81 1.89 22.23
N CYS A 424 18.14 1.99 21.08
CA CYS A 424 16.87 2.70 20.92
C CYS A 424 15.78 2.21 21.89
N LEU A 425 15.74 0.89 22.13
CA LEU A 425 14.76 0.25 23.02
C LEU A 425 14.96 0.55 24.51
N LYS A 426 16.04 1.23 24.92
CA LYS A 426 16.14 1.71 26.31
C LYS A 426 15.14 2.83 26.56
N CYS A 427 14.89 3.67 25.55
CA CYS A 427 14.03 4.83 25.66
C CYS A 427 12.67 4.61 25.00
N HIS A 428 12.63 3.92 23.85
CA HIS A 428 11.42 3.81 23.03
C HIS A 428 10.70 2.47 23.18
N ASP A 429 9.37 2.53 23.13
CA ASP A 429 8.52 1.37 22.85
C ASP A 429 8.21 1.32 21.35
N VAL A 430 8.66 0.26 20.67
CA VAL A 430 8.55 0.11 19.21
C VAL A 430 7.15 -0.25 18.74
N HIS A 431 6.26 -0.67 19.63
CA HIS A 431 4.87 -0.91 19.23
C HIS A 431 4.03 0.35 19.43
N GLY A 432 4.17 1.00 20.59
CA GLY A 432 3.53 2.29 20.86
C GLY A 432 3.59 2.69 22.32
N SER A 433 3.38 3.98 22.59
CA SER A 433 3.30 4.55 23.93
C SER A 433 2.17 5.57 24.03
N ASN A 434 1.72 5.84 25.26
CA ASN A 434 0.80 6.94 25.56
C ASN A 434 1.53 8.29 25.74
N ILE A 435 2.83 8.31 25.50
CA ILE A 435 3.70 9.47 25.67
C ILE A 435 4.28 9.83 24.30
N GLU A 436 4.28 11.13 24.00
CA GLU A 436 4.83 11.67 22.75
C GLU A 436 6.27 11.20 22.50
N GLY A 437 6.60 10.95 21.24
CA GLY A 437 7.91 10.39 20.85
C GLY A 437 8.07 8.89 21.14
N MET A 438 6.98 8.18 21.48
CA MET A 438 6.98 6.74 21.77
C MET A 438 7.95 6.33 22.88
N ILE A 439 8.14 7.20 23.87
CA ILE A 439 9.04 6.91 25.00
C ILE A 439 8.35 6.04 26.05
N LYS A 440 9.13 5.22 26.75
CA LYS A 440 8.64 4.23 27.73
C LYS A 440 8.15 4.84 29.04
N ASN A 441 8.63 6.04 29.37
CA ASN A 441 8.29 6.73 30.61
C ASN A 441 8.34 8.25 30.39
N LYS A 442 7.80 9.04 31.32
CA LYS A 442 7.87 10.50 31.29
C LYS A 442 9.33 10.94 31.14
N GLN A 443 9.55 11.96 30.31
CA GLN A 443 10.87 12.38 29.85
C GLN A 443 11.90 12.54 30.98
N GLY A 444 11.59 13.35 32.00
CA GLY A 444 12.48 13.54 33.15
C GLY A 444 12.92 12.21 33.76
N PHE A 445 11.97 11.37 34.19
CA PHE A 445 12.28 10.06 34.78
C PHE A 445 13.16 9.18 33.88
N LEU A 446 12.89 9.19 32.57
CA LEU A 446 13.65 8.40 31.60
C LEU A 446 15.08 8.92 31.41
N CYS A 447 15.27 10.23 31.34
CA CYS A 447 16.60 10.83 31.23
C CYS A 447 17.40 10.64 32.53
N PHE A 448 16.74 10.88 33.67
CA PHE A 448 17.37 10.85 34.97
C PHE A 448 17.73 9.46 35.47
N SER A 449 17.10 8.40 34.95
CA SER A 449 17.52 7.02 35.27
C SER A 449 18.96 6.71 34.84
N CYS A 450 19.53 7.50 33.93
CA CYS A 450 20.91 7.35 33.45
C CYS A 450 21.78 8.57 33.76
N HIS A 451 21.24 9.79 33.65
CA HIS A 451 21.99 11.04 33.83
C HIS A 451 22.00 11.53 35.29
N GLY A 452 21.27 10.85 36.19
CA GLY A 452 21.18 11.16 37.62
C GLY A 452 20.38 12.43 37.91
N THR A 453 19.38 12.35 38.82
CA THR A 453 18.72 13.54 39.41
C THR A 453 19.08 13.83 40.84
N ASP A 454 19.85 12.95 41.47
CA ASP A 454 20.21 13.02 42.88
C ASP A 454 20.70 14.42 43.32
N ALA A 455 21.19 15.23 42.38
CA ALA A 455 21.75 16.55 42.64
C ALA A 455 20.73 17.64 42.99
N VAL A 456 19.47 17.66 42.53
CA VAL A 456 18.62 18.85 42.82
C VAL A 456 18.07 18.88 44.24
N GLU A 457 17.77 17.71 44.80
CA GLU A 457 17.24 17.56 46.16
C GLU A 457 18.34 17.27 47.19
N LYS A 458 19.47 16.67 46.79
CA LYS A 458 20.60 16.39 47.70
C LYS A 458 21.73 17.41 47.65
N ILE A 459 21.69 18.44 46.79
CA ILE A 459 22.66 19.55 46.88
C ILE A 459 22.21 20.50 48.01
N PRO A 460 22.98 20.60 49.12
CA PRO A 460 22.73 21.65 50.09
C PRO A 460 22.91 23.01 49.41
N ASN A 461 22.03 23.96 49.72
CA ASN A 461 22.08 25.37 49.30
C ASN A 461 21.71 25.70 47.85
N VAL A 462 20.83 24.95 47.16
CA VAL A 462 20.27 25.41 45.86
C VAL A 462 19.31 26.59 46.07
N LYS A 463 19.69 27.79 45.61
CA LYS A 463 18.87 29.02 45.73
C LYS A 463 18.05 29.33 44.48
N SER A 464 18.39 28.75 43.32
CA SER A 464 17.68 29.02 42.06
C SER A 464 17.70 27.81 41.12
N LYS A 465 16.57 27.54 40.45
CA LYS A 465 16.38 26.40 39.54
C LYS A 465 15.68 26.88 38.27
N HIS A 466 16.06 26.31 37.13
CA HIS A 466 15.44 26.61 35.84
C HIS A 466 14.19 25.75 35.63
N ALA A 467 13.06 26.37 35.28
CA ALA A 467 11.76 25.69 35.28
C ALA A 467 11.66 24.46 34.35
N PRO A 468 12.16 24.50 33.09
CA PRO A 468 12.12 23.32 32.20
C PRO A 468 12.90 22.12 32.77
N PHE A 469 14.01 22.38 33.46
CA PHE A 469 14.81 21.33 34.07
C PHE A 469 14.08 20.66 35.24
N VAL A 470 13.42 21.44 36.11
CA VAL A 470 12.64 20.90 37.25
C VAL A 470 11.44 20.08 36.77
N LYS A 471 10.80 20.49 35.68
CA LYS A 471 9.70 19.76 35.06
C LYS A 471 10.15 18.50 34.32
N GLY A 472 11.45 18.34 34.08
CA GLY A 472 12.01 17.23 33.29
C GLY A 472 11.72 17.36 31.80
N GLU A 473 11.51 18.58 31.31
CA GLU A 473 11.24 18.93 29.91
C GLU A 473 12.58 19.12 29.17
N CYS A 474 13.44 18.10 29.19
CA CYS A 474 14.81 18.19 28.69
C CYS A 474 14.89 18.49 27.19
N THR A 475 13.88 18.09 26.40
CA THR A 475 13.86 18.32 24.93
C THR A 475 13.64 19.76 24.51
N GLU A 476 13.20 20.62 25.43
CA GLU A 476 13.09 22.06 25.16
C GLU A 476 14.46 22.68 24.84
N CYS A 477 15.53 22.10 25.40
CA CYS A 477 16.89 22.58 25.20
C CYS A 477 17.82 21.56 24.56
N HIS A 478 17.59 20.25 24.77
CA HIS A 478 18.48 19.18 24.31
C HIS A 478 17.83 18.25 23.28
N SER A 479 18.55 17.94 22.21
CA SER A 479 18.25 16.82 21.33
C SER A 479 18.63 15.49 22.01
N PRO A 480 17.70 14.56 22.27
CA PRO A 480 18.01 13.29 22.93
C PRO A 480 18.81 12.31 22.05
N HIS A 481 19.04 12.66 20.79
CA HIS A 481 19.72 11.81 19.81
C HIS A 481 21.06 12.39 19.37
N LYS A 482 21.01 13.45 18.57
CA LYS A 482 22.18 14.09 17.96
C LYS A 482 21.94 15.57 17.74
N SER A 483 23.00 16.36 17.82
CA SER A 483 22.96 17.79 17.54
C SER A 483 24.23 18.25 16.83
N LYS A 484 24.11 19.34 16.05
CA LYS A 484 25.24 20.10 15.50
C LYS A 484 25.99 20.87 16.58
N PHE A 485 25.34 21.11 17.71
CA PHE A 485 25.86 21.91 18.81
C PHE A 485 26.46 21.02 19.89
N SER A 486 27.31 21.60 20.73
CA SER A 486 27.89 20.89 21.88
C SER A 486 26.81 20.51 22.90
N ASN A 487 27.06 19.49 23.72
CA ASN A 487 26.16 19.06 24.81
C ASN A 487 24.71 18.79 24.38
N LEU A 488 24.52 18.33 23.15
CA LEU A 488 23.24 18.01 22.54
C LEU A 488 22.26 19.18 22.45
N LEU A 489 22.70 20.44 22.51
CA LEU A 489 21.78 21.58 22.50
C LEU A 489 21.01 21.69 21.17
N MET A 490 19.79 22.22 21.20
CA MET A 490 18.98 22.40 19.98
C MET A 490 19.46 23.56 19.09
N THR A 491 20.09 24.57 19.68
CA THR A 491 20.78 25.69 19.01
C THR A 491 21.99 26.13 19.85
N ASP A 492 22.88 26.94 19.28
CA ASP A 492 24.05 27.47 20.01
C ASP A 492 23.68 28.62 20.95
N TYR A 493 24.64 29.03 21.78
CA TYR A 493 24.54 30.26 22.56
C TYR A 493 24.76 31.49 21.67
N PRO A 494 24.04 32.60 21.93
CA PRO A 494 23.06 32.82 23.00
C PRO A 494 21.61 32.39 22.64
N ASP A 495 21.37 31.97 21.40
CA ASP A 495 20.03 31.76 20.83
C ASP A 495 19.18 30.77 21.63
N ILE A 496 19.80 29.75 22.23
CA ILE A 496 19.07 28.76 23.05
C ILE A 496 18.35 29.41 24.21
N CYS A 497 18.99 30.38 24.88
CA CYS A 497 18.41 31.13 25.99
C CYS A 497 17.39 32.17 25.49
N LEU A 498 17.74 32.88 24.42
CA LEU A 498 16.92 33.97 23.86
C LEU A 498 15.65 33.48 23.15
N SER A 499 15.55 32.17 22.87
CA SER A 499 14.32 31.54 22.37
C SER A 499 13.13 31.71 23.34
N CYS A 500 13.40 31.70 24.65
CA CYS A 500 12.40 31.91 25.70
C CYS A 500 12.53 33.29 26.37
N HIS A 501 13.75 33.83 26.51
CA HIS A 501 14.00 35.15 27.11
C HIS A 501 13.83 36.29 26.11
N LYS A 502 12.61 36.44 25.60
CA LYS A 502 12.25 37.35 24.50
C LYS A 502 12.47 38.83 24.83
N ASP A 503 12.22 39.24 26.08
CA ASP A 503 12.41 40.63 26.50
C ASP A 503 13.89 41.03 26.47
N LEU A 504 14.76 40.14 26.96
CA LEU A 504 16.21 40.33 26.89
C LEU A 504 16.68 40.34 25.43
N LYS A 505 16.14 39.44 24.60
CA LYS A 505 16.43 39.43 23.16
C LYS A 505 16.06 40.78 22.50
N ALA A 506 14.87 41.29 22.77
CA ALA A 506 14.42 42.57 22.22
C ALA A 506 15.33 43.73 22.65
N GLN A 507 15.80 43.75 23.90
CA GLN A 507 16.75 44.73 24.40
C GLN A 507 18.16 44.59 23.81
N MET A 508 18.56 43.37 23.42
CA MET A 508 19.86 43.12 22.78
C MET A 508 19.85 43.45 21.28
N ASP A 509 18.71 43.24 20.61
CA ASP A 509 18.54 43.45 19.17
C ASP A 509 18.36 44.94 18.79
N SER A 510 18.04 45.81 19.74
CA SER A 510 17.97 47.27 19.54
C SER A 510 19.37 47.88 19.34
N LYS A 511 19.86 47.96 18.09
CA LYS A 511 21.11 48.65 17.68
C LYS A 511 20.90 49.49 16.41
N GLU A 512 21.44 50.71 16.38
CA GLU A 512 22.05 51.26 15.15
C GLU A 512 23.51 51.72 15.43
N PRO A 513 24.48 51.51 14.50
CA PRO A 513 25.89 51.90 14.64
C PRO A 513 26.23 53.24 13.92
N PRO A 514 27.29 53.99 14.30
CA PRO A 514 27.75 55.12 13.50
C PRO A 514 28.61 54.64 12.32
N SER A 515 28.26 55.14 11.14
CA SER A 515 29.12 55.15 9.95
C SER A 515 30.35 56.04 10.19
N SER A 516 31.47 55.58 9.64
CA SER A 516 32.78 56.23 9.51
C SER A 516 32.77 57.76 9.31
N GLN A 517 33.64 58.47 10.04
CA GLN A 517 34.55 59.49 9.49
C GLN A 517 35.61 59.97 10.51
N THR A 518 36.82 60.16 9.98
CA THR A 518 38.10 60.57 10.58
C THR A 518 38.16 62.06 11.02
N PRO A 519 39.24 62.53 11.69
CA PRO A 519 39.19 63.60 12.69
C PRO A 519 39.47 65.01 12.14
N LYS A 520 38.84 66.04 12.73
CA LYS A 520 39.38 67.42 12.77
C LYS A 520 38.98 68.14 14.08
N THR A 521 39.97 68.74 14.72
CA THR A 521 39.90 69.73 15.82
C THR A 521 39.52 71.13 15.28
N PRO A 522 39.50 72.21 16.08
CA PRO A 522 38.52 72.53 17.14
C PRO A 522 37.92 73.95 16.96
N ILE A 523 36.62 74.21 17.20
CA ILE A 523 36.11 75.60 17.33
C ILE A 523 35.05 75.72 18.45
N SER A 524 35.23 76.83 19.16
CA SER A 524 34.57 77.46 20.31
C SER A 524 33.05 77.74 20.25
N SER A 525 32.52 77.88 21.48
CA SER A 525 31.47 78.77 22.00
C SER A 525 29.99 78.62 21.62
N ASP A 526 29.21 78.40 22.69
CA ASP A 526 27.94 79.04 23.04
C ASP A 526 26.75 78.95 22.08
N THR A 527 25.71 78.21 22.49
CA THR A 527 24.39 78.80 22.82
C THR A 527 23.42 77.73 23.34
N LYS A 528 22.61 78.11 24.34
CA LYS A 528 21.52 77.33 24.95
C LYS A 528 20.24 77.40 24.10
N THR A 529 19.62 76.25 23.80
CA THR A 529 18.15 76.09 23.68
C THR A 529 17.75 74.59 23.73
N PRO A 530 16.47 74.21 23.93
CA PRO A 530 16.06 73.16 24.86
C PRO A 530 15.69 71.81 24.19
N LEU A 531 15.64 70.77 25.03
CA LEU A 531 15.30 69.37 24.75
C LEU A 531 14.13 69.14 23.76
N LYS A 532 14.40 68.42 22.67
CA LYS A 532 13.51 67.39 22.08
C LYS A 532 14.31 66.46 21.17
N ASP A 533 13.87 65.19 21.15
CA ASP A 533 14.38 64.01 20.44
C ASP A 533 15.58 63.29 21.08
N SER A 534 15.28 62.33 21.98
CA SER A 534 16.27 61.41 22.55
C SER A 534 16.31 60.09 21.77
N ASP A 535 17.24 59.99 20.82
CA ASP A 535 17.71 58.71 20.30
C ASP A 535 18.30 57.89 21.47
N SER A 536 17.51 56.96 22.00
CA SER A 536 17.86 56.20 23.21
C SER A 536 18.83 55.07 22.84
N LYS A 537 20.13 55.39 22.80
CA LYS A 537 21.20 54.42 22.52
C LYS A 537 21.29 53.38 23.63
N ILE A 538 21.05 52.10 23.30
CA ILE A 538 21.19 50.97 24.23
C ILE A 538 22.62 50.42 24.16
N TYR A 539 23.26 50.32 25.32
CA TYR A 539 24.58 49.75 25.53
C TYR A 539 24.44 48.29 25.97
N LEU A 540 25.11 47.40 25.24
CA LEU A 540 25.20 45.98 25.58
C LEU A 540 26.51 45.72 26.35
N HIS A 541 26.42 44.98 27.45
CA HIS A 541 27.58 44.59 28.23
C HIS A 541 28.47 43.68 27.36
N ALA A 542 29.73 44.09 27.12
CA ALA A 542 30.74 43.50 26.23
C ALA A 542 30.23 42.41 25.23
N PRO A 543 30.02 42.75 23.94
CA PRO A 543 29.49 41.83 22.92
C PRO A 543 30.26 40.52 22.73
N SER A 544 31.58 40.49 23.00
CA SER A 544 32.41 39.28 22.96
C SER A 544 32.11 38.27 24.07
N GLU A 545 31.44 38.71 25.14
CA GLU A 545 31.05 37.90 26.31
C GLU A 545 29.58 37.44 26.24
N LEU A 546 28.74 38.05 25.38
CA LEU A 546 27.31 37.71 25.26
C LEU A 546 27.04 36.38 24.54
N ASN A 547 27.97 35.88 23.72
CA ASN A 547 27.90 34.52 23.18
C ASN A 547 28.19 33.45 24.24
N LYS A 548 28.50 33.85 25.49
CA LYS A 548 28.86 32.96 26.60
C LYS A 548 28.00 33.24 27.82
N CYS A 549 26.67 33.27 27.67
CA CYS A 549 25.74 33.41 28.80
C CYS A 549 26.07 32.43 29.95
N HIS A 550 26.57 31.24 29.61
CA HIS A 550 26.96 30.20 30.55
C HIS A 550 28.21 30.53 31.39
N THR A 551 28.98 31.58 31.05
CA THR A 551 30.08 32.09 31.88
C THR A 551 29.54 32.70 33.16
N CYS A 552 28.40 33.37 33.08
CA CYS A 552 27.76 34.04 34.21
C CYS A 552 26.60 33.22 34.79
N HIS A 553 25.92 32.41 33.99
CA HIS A 553 24.74 31.65 34.39
C HIS A 553 24.93 30.12 34.30
N LYS A 554 24.30 29.39 35.22
CA LYS A 554 24.13 27.93 35.19
C LYS A 554 22.77 27.58 34.58
N PRO A 555 22.71 26.88 33.42
CA PRO A 555 21.45 26.64 32.72
C PRO A 555 20.40 25.77 33.45
N HIS A 556 20.81 24.97 34.44
CA HIS A 556 19.92 24.03 35.15
C HIS A 556 19.55 24.51 36.55
N PHE A 557 20.55 24.75 37.40
CA PHE A 557 20.37 25.19 38.77
C PHE A 557 21.64 25.87 39.29
N SER A 558 21.49 26.69 40.33
CA SER A 558 22.62 27.30 41.04
C SER A 558 22.40 27.38 42.55
N ALA A 559 23.52 27.38 43.27
CA ALA A 559 23.55 27.72 44.69
C ALA A 559 23.37 29.22 44.94
N GLU A 560 23.33 30.03 43.87
CA GLU A 560 23.10 31.47 43.94
C GLU A 560 21.78 31.90 43.29
N PRO A 561 21.19 33.05 43.68
CA PRO A 561 19.97 33.57 43.07
C PRO A 561 20.18 33.90 41.57
N ALA A 562 19.09 33.87 40.80
CA ALA A 562 19.10 34.18 39.36
C ALA A 562 20.07 33.31 38.53
N LEU A 563 20.27 32.06 38.97
CA LEU A 563 21.09 31.06 38.29
C LEU A 563 22.55 31.48 38.04
N ILE A 564 23.13 32.43 38.78
CA ILE A 564 24.52 32.87 38.53
C ILE A 564 25.54 31.81 38.98
N VAL A 565 26.71 31.74 38.34
CA VAL A 565 27.71 30.68 38.61
C VAL A 565 28.43 30.81 39.96
N LYS A 566 28.53 32.03 40.49
CA LYS A 566 29.28 32.43 41.69
C LYS A 566 28.61 33.63 42.38
N PRO A 567 28.92 33.94 43.65
CA PRO A 567 28.50 35.19 44.29
C PRO A 567 28.85 36.41 43.43
N ILE A 568 27.97 37.43 43.43
CA ILE A 568 28.00 38.51 42.44
C ILE A 568 29.31 39.29 42.43
N GLN A 569 29.91 39.58 43.58
CA GLN A 569 31.17 40.31 43.67
C GLN A 569 32.30 39.51 43.01
N GLN A 570 32.44 38.24 43.39
CA GLN A 570 33.44 37.33 42.82
C GLN A 570 33.22 37.10 41.32
N LEU A 571 31.96 37.12 40.86
CA LEU A 571 31.63 37.02 39.45
C LEU A 571 32.04 38.27 38.68
N CYS A 572 31.77 39.47 39.19
CA CYS A 572 32.17 40.71 38.54
C CYS A 572 33.70 40.89 38.55
N GLU A 573 34.38 40.45 39.60
CA GLU A 573 35.85 40.50 39.74
C GLU A 573 36.60 39.69 38.67
N THR A 574 35.95 38.72 38.00
CA THR A 574 36.61 37.96 36.93
C THR A 574 36.95 38.82 35.71
N CYS A 575 36.29 39.96 35.56
CA CYS A 575 36.49 40.89 34.44
C CYS A 575 36.77 42.33 34.89
N HIS A 576 36.36 42.71 36.10
CA HIS A 576 36.54 44.05 36.64
C HIS A 576 37.53 44.07 37.81
N ASN A 577 38.57 44.92 37.72
CA ASN A 577 39.51 45.11 38.82
C ASN A 577 39.00 46.17 39.81
N LEU A 578 38.46 45.70 40.93
CA LEU A 578 37.88 46.54 41.99
C LEU A 578 38.92 47.27 42.85
N GLN A 579 40.21 46.98 42.69
CA GLN A 579 41.29 47.59 43.46
C GLN A 579 41.88 48.85 42.83
N THR A 580 41.43 49.20 41.61
CA THR A 580 41.94 50.38 40.90
C THR A 580 41.47 51.68 41.54
N ASN A 581 42.31 52.71 41.54
CA ASN A 581 41.93 54.04 42.04
C ASN A 581 40.73 54.61 41.26
N SER A 582 40.69 54.37 39.95
CA SER A 582 39.55 54.74 39.10
C SER A 582 38.22 54.12 39.56
N PHE A 583 38.23 52.85 39.97
CA PHE A 583 37.05 52.21 40.54
C PHE A 583 36.65 52.85 41.87
N LYS A 584 37.60 53.04 42.78
CA LYS A 584 37.35 53.64 44.10
C LYS A 584 36.77 55.05 43.99
N ASP A 585 37.31 55.86 43.08
CA ASP A 585 36.82 57.22 42.84
C ASP A 585 35.41 57.23 42.22
N ALA A 586 35.14 56.33 41.27
CA ALA A 586 33.83 56.19 40.65
C ALA A 586 32.74 55.71 41.64
N HIS A 587 33.14 55.01 42.70
CA HIS A 587 32.25 54.47 43.74
C HIS A 587 32.39 55.21 45.08
N ILE A 588 32.94 56.42 45.07
CA ILE A 588 32.98 57.34 46.23
C ILE A 588 33.64 56.68 47.46
N GLN A 589 34.68 55.87 47.22
CA GLN A 589 35.46 55.15 48.23
C GLN A 589 34.65 54.11 49.05
N ILE A 590 33.46 53.71 48.60
CA ILE A 590 32.68 52.65 49.24
C ILE A 590 33.31 51.29 48.92
N ASP A 591 33.51 50.45 49.94
CA ASP A 591 34.05 49.09 49.75
C ASP A 591 33.08 48.23 48.91
N ALA A 592 33.59 47.65 47.82
CA ALA A 592 32.80 46.79 46.93
C ALA A 592 32.28 45.53 47.63
N LYS A 593 32.90 45.09 48.73
CA LYS A 593 32.47 43.91 49.50
C LYS A 593 31.10 44.08 50.14
N ILE A 594 30.68 45.32 50.42
CA ILE A 594 29.39 45.62 51.07
C ILE A 594 28.31 46.05 50.06
N MET A 595 28.64 46.11 48.77
CA MET A 595 27.72 46.55 47.70
C MET A 595 27.28 45.38 46.83
N ASP A 596 25.99 45.31 46.48
CA ASP A 596 25.53 44.47 45.36
C ASP A 596 25.49 45.33 44.10
N CYS A 597 26.44 45.11 43.20
CA CYS A 597 26.60 45.85 41.95
C CYS A 597 25.30 45.91 41.14
N ARG A 598 24.48 44.85 41.18
CA ARG A 598 23.22 44.75 40.43
C ARG A 598 22.11 45.63 40.98
N LYS A 599 22.25 46.22 42.17
CA LYS A 599 21.26 47.17 42.67
C LYS A 599 21.28 48.45 41.85
N CYS A 600 22.47 48.87 41.44
CA CYS A 600 22.70 50.11 40.71
C CYS A 600 22.93 49.87 39.21
N HIS A 601 23.59 48.75 38.85
CA HIS A 601 23.92 48.42 37.48
C HIS A 601 22.99 47.37 36.87
N ALA A 602 22.68 47.53 35.60
CA ALA A 602 22.03 46.56 34.75
C ALA A 602 23.11 45.69 34.06
N PRO A 603 23.18 44.38 34.37
CA PRO A 603 24.31 43.54 33.98
C PRO A 603 24.33 43.10 32.51
N HIS A 604 23.23 43.26 31.77
CA HIS A 604 23.12 42.77 30.39
C HIS A 604 23.02 43.92 29.37
N THR A 605 22.06 44.81 29.56
CA THR A 605 21.78 45.95 28.69
C THR A 605 21.43 47.18 29.52
N SER A 606 21.70 48.38 29.01
CA SER A 606 21.34 49.64 29.68
C SER A 606 21.28 50.79 28.68
N GLN A 607 20.44 51.79 28.92
CA GLN A 607 20.46 53.06 28.17
C GLN A 607 21.62 53.98 28.59
N SER A 608 22.36 53.62 29.66
CA SER A 608 23.51 54.36 30.16
C SER A 608 24.82 53.69 29.73
N PRO A 609 25.83 54.45 29.27
CA PRO A 609 27.16 53.91 28.97
C PRO A 609 27.88 53.33 30.19
N LYS A 610 27.42 53.70 31.41
CA LYS A 610 27.92 53.18 32.69
C LYS A 610 27.06 52.05 33.24
N PHE A 611 26.14 51.52 32.43
CA PHE A 611 25.25 50.43 32.78
C PHE A 611 24.35 50.69 33.99
N PHE A 612 23.97 51.93 34.28
CA PHE A 612 23.00 52.18 35.33
C PHE A 612 21.62 51.64 34.95
N LYS A 613 20.83 51.22 35.94
CA LYS A 613 19.41 50.91 35.72
C LYS A 613 18.67 52.17 35.24
N GLU A 614 17.63 51.98 34.44
CA GLU A 614 16.81 53.08 33.90
C GLU A 614 16.14 53.90 35.01
N ASN A 615 15.74 53.25 36.09
CA ASN A 615 15.12 53.89 37.26
C ASN A 615 16.13 53.99 38.41
N VAL A 616 16.90 55.08 38.44
CA VAL A 616 17.73 55.44 39.60
C VAL A 616 16.98 56.42 40.51
N HIS A 617 16.93 56.14 41.81
CA HIS A 617 16.27 57.03 42.77
C HIS A 617 17.01 58.37 42.92
N LYS A 618 16.29 59.44 43.28
CA LYS A 618 16.79 60.83 43.30
C LYS A 618 18.17 61.01 44.00
N PRO A 619 18.44 60.41 45.19
CA PRO A 619 19.76 60.47 45.82
C PRO A 619 20.92 59.91 44.98
N PHE A 620 20.65 58.93 44.12
CA PHE A 620 21.65 58.32 43.24
C PHE A 620 21.94 59.20 42.02
N ALA A 621 20.91 59.83 41.44
CA ALA A 621 21.06 60.79 40.34
C ALA A 621 21.87 62.04 40.76
N GLU A 622 21.75 62.45 42.03
CA GLU A 622 22.44 63.60 42.63
C GLU A 622 23.84 63.25 43.18
N LYS A 623 24.30 61.99 43.06
CA LYS A 623 25.55 61.46 43.66
C LYS A 623 25.63 61.65 45.18
N ALA A 624 24.50 61.79 45.86
CA ALA A 624 24.39 61.97 47.30
C ALA A 624 24.44 60.63 48.06
N CYS A 625 25.38 59.75 47.70
CA CYS A 625 25.44 58.37 48.23
C CYS A 625 25.81 58.32 49.73
N LYS A 626 26.49 59.35 50.24
CA LYS A 626 26.87 59.45 51.66
C LYS A 626 25.68 59.49 52.62
N ALA A 627 24.50 59.91 52.17
CA ALA A 627 23.31 60.00 53.00
C ALA A 627 22.72 58.62 53.37
N CYS A 628 23.03 57.57 52.61
CA CYS A 628 22.52 56.20 52.82
C CYS A 628 23.62 55.16 53.05
N HIS A 629 24.89 55.52 52.86
CA HIS A 629 26.06 54.66 53.06
C HIS A 629 27.05 55.33 54.03
N THR A 630 26.61 55.54 55.27
CA THR A 630 27.46 56.00 56.37
C THR A 630 28.39 54.86 56.78
N SER A 631 29.69 55.07 56.62
CA SER A 631 30.73 54.26 57.26
C SER A 631 30.72 54.56 58.76
N GLU A 632 30.31 53.59 59.57
CA GLU A 632 30.93 53.37 60.87
C GLU A 632 31.95 52.23 60.74
#